data_AF-A3J0L8-F1
#
_entry.id   AF-A3J0L8-F1
#
_cell.length_a   1.000
_cell.length_b   1.000
_cell.length_c   1.000
_cell.angle_alpha   90.00
_cell.angle_beta   90.00
_cell.angle_gamma   90.00
#
_symmetry.space_group_name_H-M   'P 1'
#
loop_
_entity.id
_entity.type
_entity.pdbx_description
1 polymer ?
#
loop_
_entity_poly.entity_id
_entity_poly.type
_entity_poly.pdbx_seq_one_letter_code
_entity_poly.pdbx_strand_id
1 'polypeptide(L)'
;MIKINEFLDEVKSYCDFYLEYDQTNHLYKFNKQFADEVDFESFNTKIIELKNKLIDVLIDIDKPKVLLKDVIIELVKITEWYELNKISDFKSFDGLNRLIVTSTNNPIYNESIEYSLAATLESTEISEKNSDSIFGYLIYHKITTNNYCDHGDFEKVKLHFILLKYYQSIYSFVGFLLMLEGIINKYDIKDYDQFRPTPPPKLRCTITLSKIESANLFNVLYRQGIFTFDLKSDAKREKAELDFINENFNYINQHGKVAKMTNIIKEFGVINKFAYKESQKKALDSLIDRLTLMRQNLD
;
A
#
# COMPACT_ATOMS: atom_id res chain seq x y z
N MET A 1 -12.04 -24.43 16.95
CA MET A 1 -10.75 -25.15 16.88
C MET A 1 -10.16 -25.12 15.47
N ILE A 2 -10.94 -25.47 14.42
CA ILE A 2 -10.49 -25.38 13.01
C ILE A 2 -10.05 -23.96 12.62
N LYS A 3 -10.87 -22.93 12.86
CA LYS A 3 -10.53 -21.52 12.55
C LYS A 3 -9.26 -20.99 13.25
N ILE A 4 -8.94 -21.51 14.44
CA ILE A 4 -7.75 -21.11 15.21
C ILE A 4 -6.50 -21.68 14.56
N ASN A 5 -6.52 -22.98 14.25
CA ASN A 5 -5.38 -23.65 13.63
C ASN A 5 -5.12 -23.10 12.22
N GLU A 6 -6.17 -22.89 11.43
CA GLU A 6 -6.07 -22.26 10.11
C GLU A 6 -5.44 -20.86 10.18
N PHE A 7 -5.81 -20.06 11.18
CA PHE A 7 -5.22 -18.74 11.37
C PHE A 7 -3.75 -18.83 11.77
N LEU A 8 -3.40 -19.70 12.74
CA LEU A 8 -2.02 -19.90 13.17
C LEU A 8 -1.14 -20.43 12.04
N ASP A 9 -1.64 -21.33 11.21
CA ASP A 9 -0.92 -21.87 10.06
C ASP A 9 -0.68 -20.78 9.00
N GLU A 10 -1.63 -19.86 8.81
CA GLU A 10 -1.43 -18.71 7.92
C GLU A 10 -0.38 -17.73 8.46
N VAL A 11 -0.39 -17.47 9.78
CA VAL A 11 0.64 -16.64 10.44
C VAL A 11 2.02 -17.28 10.28
N LYS A 12 2.14 -18.58 10.53
CA LYS A 12 3.40 -19.34 10.36
C LYS A 12 3.87 -19.29 8.91
N SER A 13 2.98 -19.56 7.96
CA SER A 13 3.30 -19.51 6.53
C SER A 13 3.75 -18.12 6.09
N TYR A 14 3.24 -17.04 6.70
CA TYR A 14 3.71 -15.70 6.42
C TYR A 14 5.10 -15.43 7.01
N CYS A 15 5.40 -16.00 8.18
CA CYS A 15 6.70 -15.93 8.85
C CYS A 15 7.77 -16.79 8.16
N ASP A 16 7.37 -17.86 7.48
CA ASP A 16 8.29 -18.69 6.71
C ASP A 16 8.69 -17.97 5.41
N PHE A 17 9.92 -17.44 5.39
CA PHE A 17 10.51 -16.82 4.20
C PHE A 17 11.63 -17.68 3.61
N TYR A 18 11.88 -17.49 2.32
CA TYR A 18 12.89 -18.19 1.55
C TYR A 18 13.79 -17.21 0.82
N LEU A 19 15.10 -17.42 0.94
CA LEU A 19 16.12 -16.61 0.29
C LEU A 19 16.90 -17.45 -0.71
N GLU A 20 17.11 -16.89 -1.89
CA GLU A 20 17.89 -17.53 -2.94
C GLU A 20 18.84 -16.55 -3.62
N TYR A 21 20.02 -17.02 -3.98
CA TYR A 21 20.91 -16.35 -4.90
C TYR A 21 20.93 -17.12 -6.21
N ASP A 22 20.47 -16.46 -7.27
CA ASP A 22 20.46 -16.99 -8.63
C ASP A 22 21.81 -16.71 -9.28
N GLN A 23 22.68 -17.72 -9.36
CA GLN A 23 24.01 -17.58 -9.96
C GLN A 23 23.96 -17.29 -11.46
N THR A 24 22.88 -17.65 -12.15
CA THR A 24 22.76 -17.40 -13.58
C THR A 24 22.51 -15.92 -13.87
N ASN A 25 21.69 -15.28 -13.04
CA ASN A 25 21.34 -13.87 -13.19
C ASN A 25 22.18 -12.94 -12.31
N HIS A 26 22.92 -13.48 -11.34
CA HIS A 26 23.62 -12.74 -10.29
C HIS A 26 22.70 -11.87 -9.41
N LEU A 27 21.47 -12.33 -9.18
CA LEU A 27 20.43 -11.60 -8.43
C LEU A 27 19.94 -12.41 -7.23
N TYR A 28 19.43 -11.71 -6.23
CA TYR A 28 18.74 -12.33 -5.10
C TYR A 28 17.24 -12.46 -5.35
N LYS A 29 16.66 -13.50 -4.75
CA LYS A 29 15.22 -13.70 -4.67
C LYS A 29 14.75 -13.74 -3.22
N PHE A 30 13.60 -13.13 -2.98
CA PHE A 30 12.83 -13.25 -1.74
C PHE A 30 11.52 -13.95 -2.06
N ASN A 31 11.23 -15.07 -1.40
CA ASN A 31 10.02 -15.87 -1.63
C ASN A 31 9.77 -16.20 -3.12
N LYS A 32 10.86 -16.53 -3.83
CA LYS A 32 10.90 -16.90 -5.27
C LYS A 32 10.68 -15.74 -6.25
N GLN A 33 10.53 -14.51 -5.78
CA GLN A 33 10.50 -13.31 -6.62
C GLN A 33 11.87 -12.66 -6.62
N PHE A 34 12.33 -12.15 -7.76
CA PHE A 34 13.55 -11.35 -7.80
C PHE A 34 13.37 -10.09 -6.96
N ALA A 35 14.47 -9.58 -6.39
CA ALA A 35 14.42 -8.41 -5.51
C ALA A 35 13.73 -7.19 -6.17
N ASP A 36 13.88 -7.05 -7.49
CA ASP A 36 13.28 -5.96 -8.26
C ASP A 36 11.75 -6.14 -8.49
N GLU A 37 11.22 -7.36 -8.33
CA GLU A 37 9.78 -7.69 -8.49
C GLU A 37 8.97 -7.54 -7.19
N VAL A 38 9.64 -7.39 -6.05
CA VAL A 38 8.97 -7.41 -4.74
C VAL A 38 8.18 -6.11 -4.53
N ASP A 39 6.86 -6.23 -4.51
CA ASP A 39 5.97 -5.15 -4.07
C ASP A 39 6.00 -5.01 -2.55
N PHE A 40 6.67 -3.97 -2.06
CA PHE A 40 6.78 -3.70 -0.62
C PHE A 40 5.43 -3.42 0.05
N GLU A 41 4.45 -2.87 -0.67
CA GLU A 41 3.11 -2.60 -0.13
C GLU A 41 2.32 -3.89 0.11
N SER A 42 2.69 -4.99 -0.58
CA SER A 42 2.09 -6.30 -0.37
C SER A 42 2.29 -6.81 1.07
N PHE A 43 3.41 -6.47 1.73
CA PHE A 43 3.66 -6.84 3.12
C PHE A 43 2.66 -6.18 4.08
N ASN A 44 2.48 -4.86 3.94
CA ASN A 44 1.50 -4.12 4.73
C ASN A 44 0.07 -4.62 4.50
N THR A 45 -0.28 -4.86 3.24
CA THR A 45 -1.57 -5.42 2.84
C THR A 45 -1.80 -6.76 3.54
N LYS A 46 -0.82 -7.66 3.50
CA LYS A 46 -0.93 -8.97 4.13
C LYS A 46 -1.08 -8.89 5.66
N ILE A 47 -0.35 -7.99 6.31
CA ILE A 47 -0.51 -7.75 7.75
C ILE A 47 -1.89 -7.19 8.09
N ILE A 48 -2.46 -6.31 7.27
CA ILE A 48 -3.83 -5.80 7.46
C ILE A 48 -4.85 -6.93 7.32
N GLU A 49 -4.68 -7.82 6.34
CA GLU A 49 -5.52 -9.02 6.20
C GLU A 49 -5.45 -9.91 7.45
N LEU A 50 -4.24 -10.22 7.93
CA LEU A 50 -4.03 -11.03 9.13
C LEU A 50 -4.66 -10.37 10.36
N LYS A 51 -4.53 -9.05 10.52
CA LYS A 51 -5.16 -8.30 11.62
C LYS A 51 -6.69 -8.40 11.55
N ASN A 52 -7.29 -8.22 10.36
CA ASN A 52 -8.73 -8.35 10.19
C ASN A 52 -9.21 -9.79 10.48
N LYS A 53 -8.51 -10.80 9.95
CA LYS A 53 -8.84 -12.20 10.19
C LYS A 53 -8.68 -12.58 11.66
N LEU A 54 -7.70 -12.04 12.36
CA LEU A 54 -7.58 -12.21 13.81
C LEU A 54 -8.84 -11.70 14.52
N ILE A 55 -9.32 -10.50 14.19
CA ILE A 55 -10.55 -9.96 14.79
C ILE A 55 -11.74 -10.90 14.53
N ASP A 56 -11.88 -11.43 13.31
CA ASP A 56 -12.93 -12.41 12.99
C ASP A 56 -12.84 -13.65 13.89
N VAL A 57 -11.63 -14.18 14.10
CA VAL A 57 -11.41 -15.35 14.95
C VAL A 57 -11.69 -15.03 16.42
N LEU A 58 -11.30 -13.83 16.91
CA LEU A 58 -11.50 -13.43 18.30
C LEU A 58 -12.99 -13.28 18.67
N ILE A 59 -13.83 -12.85 17.72
CA ILE A 59 -15.29 -12.74 17.89
C ILE A 59 -15.92 -14.12 18.14
N ASP A 60 -15.37 -15.16 17.51
CA ASP A 60 -15.96 -16.50 17.45
C ASP A 60 -15.50 -17.45 18.57
N ILE A 61 -14.66 -17.00 19.52
CA ILE A 61 -14.01 -17.90 20.50
C ILE A 61 -14.20 -17.50 21.96
N ASP A 62 -14.33 -18.52 22.82
CA ASP A 62 -14.50 -18.34 24.28
C ASP A 62 -13.22 -17.93 25.02
N LYS A 63 -12.05 -18.16 24.41
CA LYS A 63 -10.73 -17.90 25.03
C LYS A 63 -9.79 -17.05 24.16
N PRO A 64 -10.12 -15.78 23.89
CA PRO A 64 -9.30 -14.84 23.11
C PRO A 64 -7.84 -14.75 23.56
N LYS A 65 -7.61 -14.75 24.88
CA LYS A 65 -6.27 -14.64 25.48
C LYS A 65 -5.32 -15.77 25.09
N VAL A 66 -5.84 -17.00 24.96
CA VAL A 66 -5.02 -18.17 24.61
C VAL A 66 -4.53 -18.03 23.18
N LEU A 67 -5.42 -17.67 22.25
CA LEU A 67 -5.06 -17.44 20.86
C LEU A 67 -4.01 -16.34 20.71
N LEU A 68 -4.22 -15.18 21.35
CA LEU A 68 -3.26 -14.07 21.25
C LEU A 68 -1.87 -14.49 21.72
N LYS A 69 -1.80 -15.23 22.83
CA LYS A 69 -0.52 -15.74 23.34
C LYS A 69 0.14 -16.68 22.35
N ASP A 70 -0.61 -17.59 21.73
CA ASP A 70 -0.07 -18.53 20.75
C ASP A 70 0.48 -17.81 19.51
N VAL A 71 -0.25 -16.81 19.01
CA VAL A 71 0.19 -15.99 17.87
C VAL A 71 1.43 -15.18 18.24
N ILE A 72 1.44 -14.54 19.41
CA ILE A 72 2.61 -13.78 19.91
C ILE A 72 3.83 -14.69 20.00
N ILE A 73 3.69 -15.92 20.53
CA ILE A 73 4.81 -16.87 20.63
C ILE A 73 5.39 -17.17 19.24
N GLU A 74 4.57 -17.37 18.22
CA GLU A 74 5.08 -17.61 16.86
C GLU A 74 5.80 -16.38 16.28
N LEU A 75 5.23 -15.19 16.45
CA LEU A 75 5.87 -13.96 15.95
C LEU A 75 7.15 -13.60 16.73
N VAL A 76 7.20 -13.88 18.03
CA VAL A 76 8.37 -13.57 18.86
C VAL A 76 9.57 -14.38 18.41
N LYS A 77 9.40 -15.66 18.05
CA LYS A 77 10.50 -16.49 17.52
C LYS A 77 11.18 -15.84 16.33
N ILE A 78 10.40 -15.26 15.41
CA ILE A 78 10.96 -14.66 14.20
C ILE A 78 11.58 -13.28 14.48
N THR A 79 10.98 -12.46 15.35
CA THR A 79 11.58 -11.19 15.76
C THR A 79 12.85 -11.38 16.59
N GLU A 80 12.90 -12.38 17.47
CA GLU A 80 14.10 -12.73 18.22
C GLU A 80 15.23 -13.17 17.29
N TRP A 81 14.91 -14.01 16.29
CA TRP A 81 15.88 -14.39 15.27
C TRP A 81 16.43 -13.17 14.52
N TYR A 82 15.57 -12.23 14.14
CA TYR A 82 15.96 -10.98 13.47
C TYR A 82 16.93 -10.14 14.33
N GLU A 83 16.62 -9.95 15.61
CA GLU A 83 17.46 -9.18 16.54
C GLU A 83 18.80 -9.88 16.83
N LEU A 84 18.78 -11.19 17.09
CA LEU A 84 19.98 -11.98 17.38
C LEU A 84 20.98 -11.94 16.22
N ASN A 85 20.47 -11.97 14.98
CA ASN A 85 21.30 -11.89 13.78
C ASN A 85 21.57 -10.44 13.34
N LYS A 86 21.06 -9.43 14.07
CA LYS A 86 21.25 -8.01 13.80
C LYS A 86 20.92 -7.64 12.35
N ILE A 87 19.83 -8.20 11.81
CA ILE A 87 19.44 -8.00 10.42
C ILE A 87 19.12 -6.53 10.13
N SER A 88 18.83 -5.71 11.14
CA SER A 88 18.70 -4.26 10.99
C SER A 88 19.98 -3.55 10.52
N ASP A 89 21.15 -4.12 10.78
CA ASP A 89 22.45 -3.58 10.39
C ASP A 89 22.95 -4.30 9.13
N PHE A 90 23.12 -3.55 8.04
CA PHE A 90 23.65 -4.08 6.77
C PHE A 90 25.01 -4.77 6.94
N LYS A 91 25.83 -4.36 7.91
CA LYS A 91 27.13 -5.02 8.19
C LYS A 91 26.99 -6.46 8.64
N SER A 92 25.81 -6.85 9.13
CA SER A 92 25.51 -8.22 9.55
C SER A 92 24.99 -9.09 8.41
N PHE A 93 24.87 -8.56 7.19
CA PHE A 93 24.31 -9.27 6.04
C PHE A 93 25.01 -10.61 5.77
N ASP A 94 26.33 -10.69 5.95
CA ASP A 94 27.06 -11.95 5.75
C ASP A 94 26.59 -13.09 6.67
N GLY A 95 25.93 -12.77 7.78
CA GLY A 95 25.24 -13.74 8.63
C GLY A 95 24.08 -14.45 7.93
N LEU A 96 23.48 -13.84 6.90
CA LEU A 96 22.39 -14.40 6.10
C LEU A 96 22.86 -15.46 5.09
N ASN A 97 24.15 -15.49 4.76
CA ASN A 97 24.69 -16.40 3.73
C ASN A 97 24.36 -17.89 4.00
N ARG A 98 24.14 -18.26 5.28
CA ARG A 98 23.76 -19.62 5.67
C ARG A 98 22.32 -20.00 5.31
N LEU A 99 21.46 -19.02 5.11
CA LEU A 99 20.05 -19.20 4.75
C LEU A 99 19.80 -19.10 3.24
N ILE A 100 20.76 -18.52 2.51
CA ILE A 100 20.63 -18.27 1.09
C ILE A 100 20.91 -19.56 0.34
N VAL A 101 19.88 -20.11 -0.30
CA VAL A 101 20.02 -21.22 -1.21
C VAL A 101 20.58 -20.72 -2.53
N THR A 102 21.48 -21.49 -3.14
CA THR A 102 22.06 -21.12 -4.43
C THR A 102 21.39 -21.93 -5.53
N SER A 103 20.95 -21.24 -6.58
CA SER A 103 20.38 -21.87 -7.78
C SER A 103 21.20 -21.55 -9.03
N THR A 104 21.10 -22.42 -10.02
CA THR A 104 21.83 -22.36 -11.30
C THR A 104 20.93 -22.79 -12.44
N ASN A 105 21.25 -22.37 -13.66
CA ASN A 105 20.54 -22.71 -14.90
C ASN A 105 19.11 -22.17 -14.96
N ASN A 106 18.88 -20.98 -14.39
CA ASN A 106 17.60 -20.29 -14.49
C ASN A 106 17.46 -19.54 -15.83
N PRO A 107 16.23 -19.26 -16.29
CA PRO A 107 16.00 -18.35 -17.40
C PRO A 107 16.64 -16.98 -17.16
N ILE A 108 17.13 -16.35 -18.22
CA ILE A 108 17.67 -14.98 -18.15
C ILE A 108 16.54 -14.03 -17.78
N TYR A 109 16.77 -13.27 -16.72
CA TYR A 109 15.86 -12.25 -16.23
C TYR A 109 16.10 -10.94 -16.97
N ASN A 110 15.04 -10.39 -17.56
CA ASN A 110 15.05 -9.13 -18.30
C ASN A 110 13.85 -8.31 -17.85
N GLU A 111 13.98 -7.52 -16.78
CA GLU A 111 12.94 -6.60 -16.34
C GLU A 111 13.40 -5.14 -16.39
N SER A 112 12.42 -4.23 -16.54
CA SER A 112 12.63 -2.79 -16.53
C SER A 112 12.81 -2.32 -15.10
N ILE A 113 14.05 -2.08 -14.69
CA ILE A 113 14.36 -1.66 -13.33
C ILE A 113 13.99 -0.18 -13.13
N GLU A 114 13.20 0.11 -12.09
CA GLU A 114 12.82 1.49 -11.70
C GLU A 114 14.05 2.31 -11.23
N TYR A 115 15.14 1.64 -10.86
CA TYR A 115 16.38 2.22 -10.36
C TYR A 115 17.59 1.44 -10.90
N SER A 116 18.67 2.12 -11.28
CA SER A 116 19.88 1.47 -11.79
C SER A 116 21.11 1.84 -10.97
N LEU A 117 22.14 0.99 -10.99
CA LEU A 117 23.42 1.30 -10.34
C LEU A 117 23.99 2.64 -10.82
N ALA A 118 23.93 2.92 -12.12
CA ALA A 118 24.37 4.20 -12.68
C ALA A 118 23.60 5.38 -12.06
N ALA A 119 22.26 5.31 -12.02
CA ALA A 119 21.43 6.35 -11.41
C ALA A 119 21.72 6.54 -9.91
N THR A 120 21.96 5.45 -9.18
CA THR A 120 22.36 5.51 -7.76
C THR A 120 23.72 6.19 -7.58
N LEU A 121 24.69 5.91 -8.44
CA LEU A 121 26.03 6.49 -8.36
C LEU A 121 26.03 8.00 -8.68
N GLU A 122 25.21 8.44 -9.63
CA GLU A 122 25.05 9.84 -9.98
C GLU A 122 24.29 10.66 -8.92
N SER A 123 23.46 10.00 -8.11
CA SER A 123 22.65 10.67 -7.08
C SER A 123 23.47 11.04 -5.84
N THR A 124 23.40 12.30 -5.42
CA THR A 124 24.16 12.84 -4.28
C THR A 124 23.33 13.03 -3.00
N GLU A 125 21.99 13.07 -3.09
CA GLU A 125 21.12 13.38 -1.95
C GLU A 125 19.90 12.47 -1.87
N ILE A 126 19.56 12.11 -0.63
CA ILE A 126 18.25 11.53 -0.29
C ILE A 126 17.31 12.71 -0.07
N SER A 127 16.26 12.77 -0.87
CA SER A 127 15.16 13.72 -0.72
C SER A 127 14.03 13.12 0.13
N GLU A 128 13.12 13.95 0.62
CA GLU A 128 11.89 13.47 1.29
C GLU A 128 11.05 12.54 0.40
N LYS A 129 11.17 12.63 -0.93
CA LYS A 129 10.38 11.82 -1.88
C LYS A 129 10.90 10.40 -2.05
N ASN A 130 12.18 10.14 -1.76
CA ASN A 130 12.80 8.83 -1.95
C ASN A 130 13.40 8.26 -0.66
N SER A 131 13.30 8.94 0.48
CA SER A 131 13.88 8.47 1.75
C SER A 131 13.39 7.10 2.20
N ASP A 132 12.12 6.79 1.93
CA ASP A 132 11.50 5.53 2.33
C ASP A 132 11.50 4.47 1.21
N SER A 133 12.05 4.80 0.03
CA SER A 133 12.12 3.89 -1.12
C SER A 133 13.44 3.13 -1.17
N ILE A 134 13.45 2.02 -1.91
CA ILE A 134 14.67 1.24 -2.17
C ILE A 134 15.76 2.11 -2.81
N PHE A 135 15.39 3.09 -3.64
CA PHE A 135 16.34 4.00 -4.26
C PHE A 135 17.04 4.90 -3.23
N GLY A 136 16.31 5.47 -2.27
CA GLY A 136 16.94 6.23 -1.17
C GLY A 136 17.82 5.35 -0.30
N TYR A 137 17.41 4.10 -0.07
CA TYR A 137 18.19 3.12 0.69
C TYR A 137 19.52 2.76 0.00
N LEU A 138 19.48 2.59 -1.33
CA LEU A 138 20.67 2.38 -2.15
C LEU A 138 21.60 3.60 -2.12
N ILE A 139 21.08 4.83 -2.10
CA ILE A 139 21.91 6.04 -1.94
C ILE A 139 22.57 6.05 -0.55
N TYR A 140 21.81 5.73 0.51
CA TYR A 140 22.29 5.71 1.89
C TYR A 140 23.50 4.79 2.08
N HIS A 141 23.50 3.61 1.43
CA HIS A 141 24.55 2.61 1.59
C HIS A 141 25.76 2.75 0.66
N LYS A 142 25.82 3.79 -0.20
CA LYS A 142 26.97 4.04 -1.10
C LYS A 142 28.30 4.07 -0.37
N ILE A 143 28.41 4.83 0.72
CA ILE A 143 29.69 4.97 1.44
C ILE A 143 30.11 3.63 2.06
N THR A 144 29.17 2.92 2.69
CA THR A 144 29.45 1.65 3.36
C THR A 144 29.84 0.52 2.41
N THR A 145 29.43 0.62 1.14
CA THR A 145 29.73 -0.37 0.07
C THR A 145 30.87 0.10 -0.84
N ASN A 146 31.60 1.15 -0.46
CA ASN A 146 32.63 1.78 -1.30
C ASN A 146 32.12 2.10 -2.73
N ASN A 147 30.95 2.74 -2.80
CA ASN A 147 30.23 3.07 -4.03
C ASN A 147 29.96 1.85 -4.92
N TYR A 148 29.59 0.72 -4.32
CA TYR A 148 29.24 -0.51 -5.06
C TYR A 148 30.33 -0.96 -6.04
N CYS A 149 31.61 -0.83 -5.67
CA CYS A 149 32.71 -1.34 -6.49
C CYS A 149 32.55 -2.86 -6.76
N ASP A 150 31.99 -3.59 -5.81
CA ASP A 150 31.47 -4.94 -6.02
C ASP A 150 29.98 -4.85 -6.37
N HIS A 151 29.61 -5.30 -7.57
CA HIS A 151 28.20 -5.38 -7.99
C HIS A 151 27.36 -6.25 -7.04
N GLY A 152 27.98 -7.26 -6.41
CA GLY A 152 27.30 -8.09 -5.42
C GLY A 152 26.75 -7.29 -4.25
N ASP A 153 27.42 -6.22 -3.84
CA ASP A 153 26.97 -5.38 -2.72
C ASP A 153 25.72 -4.57 -3.10
N PHE A 154 25.56 -4.18 -4.36
CA PHE A 154 24.35 -3.52 -4.84
C PHE A 154 23.13 -4.43 -4.65
N GLU A 155 23.25 -5.69 -5.08
CA GLU A 155 22.19 -6.69 -4.95
C GLU A 155 21.94 -7.09 -3.49
N LYS A 156 22.99 -7.16 -2.65
CA LYS A 156 22.82 -7.39 -1.20
C LYS A 156 22.02 -6.28 -0.53
N VAL A 157 22.28 -5.01 -0.87
CA VAL A 157 21.52 -3.88 -0.31
C VAL A 157 20.05 -3.94 -0.70
N LYS A 158 19.72 -4.35 -1.94
CA LYS A 158 18.31 -4.57 -2.34
C LYS A 158 17.64 -5.64 -1.48
N LEU A 159 18.28 -6.81 -1.33
CA LEU A 159 17.71 -7.89 -0.50
C LEU A 159 17.57 -7.47 0.96
N HIS A 160 18.55 -6.75 1.47
CA HIS A 160 18.55 -6.24 2.84
C HIS A 160 17.37 -5.29 3.07
N PHE A 161 17.09 -4.39 2.12
CA PHE A 161 15.91 -3.52 2.18
C PHE A 161 14.59 -4.30 2.21
N ILE A 162 14.45 -5.34 1.37
CA ILE A 162 13.27 -6.22 1.37
C ILE A 162 13.06 -6.82 2.76
N LEU A 163 14.12 -7.40 3.33
CA LEU A 163 14.07 -7.98 4.67
C LEU A 163 13.65 -6.94 5.71
N LEU A 164 14.23 -5.74 5.69
CA LEU A 164 13.84 -4.66 6.60
C LEU A 164 12.34 -4.36 6.52
N LYS A 165 11.79 -4.17 5.32
CA LYS A 165 10.36 -3.89 5.13
C LYS A 165 9.48 -5.04 5.59
N TYR A 166 9.87 -6.27 5.27
CA TYR A 166 9.19 -7.47 5.71
C TYR A 166 9.15 -7.57 7.25
N TYR A 167 10.28 -7.42 7.94
CA TYR A 167 10.33 -7.48 9.40
C TYR A 167 9.62 -6.30 10.07
N GLN A 168 9.70 -5.10 9.50
CA GLN A 168 8.91 -3.94 9.98
C GLN A 168 7.40 -4.24 9.96
N SER A 169 6.93 -4.94 8.93
CA SER A 169 5.52 -5.36 8.86
C SER A 169 5.15 -6.37 9.97
N ILE A 170 6.03 -7.33 10.27
CA ILE A 170 5.85 -8.28 11.38
C ILE A 170 5.82 -7.54 12.73
N TYR A 171 6.74 -6.61 12.96
CA TYR A 171 6.75 -5.79 14.17
C TYR A 171 5.47 -4.97 14.34
N SER A 172 4.92 -4.43 13.25
CA SER A 172 3.60 -3.77 13.24
C SER A 172 2.47 -4.71 13.65
N PHE A 173 2.59 -6.00 13.36
CA PHE A 173 1.62 -7.00 13.82
C PHE A 173 1.81 -7.35 15.30
N VAL A 174 3.05 -7.57 15.75
CA VAL A 174 3.36 -7.79 17.17
C VAL A 174 2.85 -6.64 18.03
N GLY A 175 3.11 -5.39 17.63
CA GLY A 175 2.62 -4.21 18.35
C GLY A 175 1.09 -4.17 18.48
N PHE A 176 0.38 -4.61 17.45
CA PHE A 176 -1.08 -4.73 17.48
C PHE A 176 -1.56 -5.83 18.45
N LEU A 177 -0.91 -6.99 18.46
CA LEU A 177 -1.24 -8.08 19.38
C LEU A 177 -1.01 -7.69 20.84
N LEU A 178 0.11 -7.03 21.15
CA LEU A 178 0.41 -6.54 22.50
C LEU A 178 -0.60 -5.48 22.96
N MET A 179 -1.04 -4.60 22.05
CA MET A 179 -2.10 -3.65 22.32
C MET A 179 -3.42 -4.37 22.67
N LEU A 180 -3.84 -5.35 21.85
CA LEU A 180 -5.04 -6.15 22.12
C LEU A 180 -4.95 -6.92 23.45
N GLU A 181 -3.82 -7.59 23.70
CA GLU A 181 -3.59 -8.33 24.94
C GLU A 181 -3.71 -7.42 26.16
N GLY A 182 -3.11 -6.22 26.11
CA GLY A 182 -3.22 -5.21 27.17
C GLY A 182 -4.66 -4.78 27.44
N ILE A 183 -5.46 -4.55 26.38
CA ILE A 183 -6.87 -4.17 26.51
C ILE A 183 -7.70 -5.32 27.08
N ILE A 184 -7.57 -6.54 26.56
CA ILE A 184 -8.34 -7.71 27.04
C ILE A 184 -7.97 -8.06 28.49
N ASN A 185 -6.73 -7.80 28.91
CA ASN A 185 -6.33 -8.01 30.30
C ASN A 185 -6.92 -6.98 31.27
N LYS A 186 -7.18 -5.76 30.80
CA LYS A 186 -7.66 -4.66 31.63
C LYS A 186 -9.18 -4.46 31.58
N TYR A 187 -9.81 -4.84 30.47
CA TYR A 187 -11.21 -4.57 30.18
C TYR A 187 -11.92 -5.83 29.66
N ASP A 188 -13.20 -5.94 30.00
CA ASP A 188 -14.09 -6.92 29.39
C ASP A 188 -14.54 -6.41 28.02
N ILE A 189 -13.99 -6.99 26.95
CA ILE A 189 -14.26 -6.56 25.56
C ILE A 189 -15.56 -7.20 25.08
N LYS A 190 -16.53 -6.35 24.75
CA LYS A 190 -17.83 -6.78 24.20
C LYS A 190 -17.91 -6.74 22.68
N ASP A 191 -17.08 -5.92 22.06
CA ASP A 191 -17.06 -5.69 20.62
C ASP A 191 -15.61 -5.64 20.14
N TYR A 192 -15.19 -6.65 19.38
CA TYR A 192 -13.84 -6.69 18.82
C TYR A 192 -13.73 -5.94 17.49
N ASP A 193 -14.84 -5.62 16.82
CA ASP A 193 -14.82 -4.93 15.53
C ASP A 193 -14.24 -3.52 15.63
N GLN A 194 -14.32 -2.90 16.82
CA GLN A 194 -13.72 -1.60 17.10
C GLN A 194 -12.18 -1.58 16.92
N PHE A 195 -11.53 -2.75 16.91
CA PHE A 195 -10.07 -2.86 16.76
C PHE A 195 -9.64 -3.18 15.33
N ARG A 196 -10.57 -3.27 14.37
CA ARG A 196 -10.19 -3.49 12.97
C ARG A 196 -9.26 -2.36 12.51
N PRO A 197 -8.17 -2.68 11.80
CA PRO A 197 -7.33 -1.66 11.19
C PRO A 197 -8.19 -0.77 10.31
N THR A 198 -8.19 0.53 10.58
CA THR A 198 -8.76 1.48 9.64
C THR A 198 -7.96 1.37 8.34
N PRO A 199 -8.58 1.13 7.18
CA PRO A 199 -7.85 1.17 5.93
C PRO A 199 -7.13 2.52 5.84
N PRO A 200 -5.89 2.57 5.34
CA PRO A 200 -5.20 3.84 5.15
C PRO A 200 -6.12 4.78 4.38
N PRO A 201 -6.19 6.08 4.74
CA PRO A 201 -7.07 7.00 4.08
C PRO A 201 -6.75 6.98 2.59
N LYS A 202 -7.67 6.45 1.76
CA LYS A 202 -7.53 6.46 0.30
C LYS A 202 -7.15 7.89 -0.10
N LEU A 203 -6.01 8.07 -0.75
CA LEU A 203 -5.63 9.35 -1.33
C LEU A 203 -6.75 9.75 -2.30
N ARG A 204 -7.29 10.96 -2.12
CA ARG A 204 -8.38 11.49 -2.94
C ARG A 204 -7.85 12.60 -3.82
N CYS A 205 -8.24 12.58 -5.09
CA CYS A 205 -7.96 13.67 -6.02
C CYS A 205 -8.76 14.91 -5.60
N THR A 206 -8.13 16.08 -5.52
CA THR A 206 -8.84 17.32 -5.18
C THR A 206 -9.25 18.04 -6.45
N ILE A 207 -10.56 18.15 -6.66
CA ILE A 207 -11.12 19.00 -7.71
C ILE A 207 -11.15 20.44 -7.18
N THR A 208 -10.62 21.37 -7.96
CA THR A 208 -10.57 22.80 -7.61
C THR A 208 -11.90 23.52 -7.75
N LEU A 209 -12.91 22.84 -8.29
CA LEU A 209 -14.28 23.30 -8.43
C LEU A 209 -15.05 23.15 -7.11
N SER A 210 -16.12 23.92 -6.95
CA SER A 210 -17.10 23.70 -5.89
C SER A 210 -17.82 22.35 -6.08
N LYS A 211 -18.55 21.93 -5.05
CA LYS A 211 -19.27 20.64 -5.08
C LYS A 211 -20.30 20.54 -6.21
N ILE A 212 -21.03 21.63 -6.46
CA ILE A 212 -22.08 21.70 -7.49
C ILE A 212 -21.48 21.75 -8.90
N GLU A 213 -20.38 22.47 -9.08
CA GLU A 213 -19.64 22.51 -10.34
C GLU A 213 -19.01 21.14 -10.65
N SER A 214 -18.47 20.47 -9.63
CA SER A 214 -17.96 19.10 -9.74
C SER A 214 -19.07 18.13 -10.19
N ALA A 215 -20.27 18.23 -9.61
CA ALA A 215 -21.41 17.42 -10.03
C ALA A 215 -21.81 17.68 -11.49
N ASN A 216 -21.80 18.94 -11.94
CA ASN A 216 -22.04 19.28 -13.35
C ASN A 216 -20.97 18.69 -14.29
N LEU A 217 -19.70 18.79 -13.91
CA LEU A 217 -18.59 18.22 -14.67
C LEU A 217 -18.77 16.70 -14.85
N PHE A 218 -18.95 15.96 -13.75
CA PHE A 218 -19.14 14.51 -13.83
C PHE A 218 -20.41 14.12 -14.58
N ASN A 219 -21.51 14.84 -14.41
CA ASN A 219 -22.74 14.60 -15.18
C ASN A 219 -22.51 14.77 -16.68
N VAL A 220 -21.71 15.76 -17.12
CA VAL A 220 -21.33 15.89 -18.53
C VAL A 220 -20.44 14.72 -18.96
N LEU A 221 -19.40 14.38 -18.20
CA LEU A 221 -18.49 13.28 -18.52
C LEU A 221 -19.21 11.93 -18.67
N TYR A 222 -20.15 11.62 -17.78
CA TYR A 222 -20.95 10.39 -17.86
C TYR A 222 -21.97 10.45 -19.01
N ARG A 223 -22.71 11.56 -19.18
CA ARG A 223 -23.71 11.68 -20.27
C ARG A 223 -23.10 11.66 -21.67
N GLN A 224 -21.88 12.16 -21.83
CA GLN A 224 -21.16 12.13 -23.09
C GLN A 224 -20.41 10.80 -23.31
N GLY A 225 -20.50 9.85 -22.38
CA GLY A 225 -19.82 8.56 -22.48
C GLY A 225 -18.29 8.65 -22.42
N ILE A 226 -17.74 9.75 -21.92
CA ILE A 226 -16.30 9.91 -21.69
C ILE A 226 -15.88 8.99 -20.55
N PHE A 227 -16.66 8.96 -19.48
CA PHE A 227 -16.54 7.97 -18.41
C PHE A 227 -17.74 7.02 -18.46
N THR A 228 -17.48 5.72 -18.39
CA THR A 228 -18.51 4.68 -18.37
C THR A 228 -18.13 3.56 -17.41
N PHE A 229 -19.14 2.89 -16.86
CA PHE A 229 -18.96 1.66 -16.10
C PHE A 229 -19.65 0.53 -16.87
N ASP A 230 -18.93 -0.58 -17.08
CA ASP A 230 -19.43 -1.77 -17.78
C ASP A 230 -20.40 -2.56 -16.88
N LEU A 231 -21.59 -2.00 -16.69
CA LEU A 231 -22.65 -2.56 -15.84
C LEU A 231 -23.94 -2.65 -16.64
N LYS A 232 -24.53 -3.86 -16.67
CA LYS A 232 -25.76 -4.17 -17.42
C LYS A 232 -27.03 -3.49 -16.88
N SER A 233 -27.01 -2.98 -15.66
CA SER A 233 -28.17 -2.37 -15.00
C SER A 233 -27.93 -0.88 -14.82
N ASP A 234 -28.85 -0.06 -15.35
CA ASP A 234 -28.75 1.40 -15.25
C ASP A 234 -28.72 1.87 -13.79
N ALA A 235 -29.54 1.29 -12.91
CA ALA A 235 -29.53 1.63 -11.49
C ALA A 235 -28.21 1.27 -10.79
N LYS A 236 -27.58 0.15 -11.17
CA LYS A 236 -26.25 -0.21 -10.66
C LYS A 236 -25.17 0.73 -11.21
N ARG A 237 -25.30 1.14 -12.47
CA ARG A 237 -24.39 2.09 -13.12
C ARG A 237 -24.45 3.46 -12.45
N GLU A 238 -25.64 4.02 -12.25
CA GLU A 238 -25.84 5.31 -11.58
C GLU A 238 -25.28 5.28 -10.14
N LYS A 239 -25.49 4.17 -9.42
CA LYS A 239 -24.89 4.01 -8.09
C LYS A 239 -23.35 4.00 -8.15
N ALA A 240 -22.77 3.23 -9.07
CA ALA A 240 -21.32 3.15 -9.24
C ALA A 240 -20.70 4.52 -9.62
N GLU A 241 -21.37 5.29 -10.48
CA GLU A 241 -20.98 6.65 -10.85
C GLU A 241 -20.89 7.59 -9.63
N LEU A 242 -21.89 7.53 -8.74
CA LEU A 242 -21.93 8.33 -7.52
C LEU A 242 -20.90 7.87 -6.49
N ASP A 243 -20.77 6.56 -6.29
CA ASP A 243 -19.83 5.96 -5.35
C ASP A 243 -18.39 6.28 -5.77
N PHE A 244 -18.07 6.20 -7.07
CA PHE A 244 -16.77 6.60 -7.61
C PHE A 244 -16.41 8.04 -7.22
N ILE A 245 -17.34 8.98 -7.36
CA ILE A 245 -17.09 10.38 -7.02
C ILE A 245 -16.88 10.56 -5.51
N ASN A 246 -17.75 9.95 -4.70
CA ASN A 246 -17.72 10.07 -3.24
C ASN A 246 -16.46 9.43 -2.62
N GLU A 247 -15.95 8.37 -3.22
CA GLU A 247 -14.80 7.64 -2.69
C GLU A 247 -13.46 8.25 -3.09
N ASN A 248 -13.37 8.80 -4.30
CA ASN A 248 -12.08 9.15 -4.91
C ASN A 248 -11.77 10.65 -4.93
N PHE A 249 -12.73 11.53 -4.61
CA PHE A 249 -12.54 12.98 -4.76
C PHE A 249 -12.72 13.79 -3.48
N ASN A 250 -12.02 14.92 -3.44
CA ASN A 250 -12.25 16.08 -2.58
C ASN A 250 -12.65 17.28 -3.45
N TYR A 251 -13.23 18.31 -2.83
CA TYR A 251 -13.53 19.59 -3.48
C TYR A 251 -13.10 20.77 -2.63
N ILE A 252 -13.03 21.96 -3.23
CA ILE A 252 -12.80 23.21 -2.49
C ILE A 252 -14.14 23.78 -2.03
N ASN A 253 -14.32 23.89 -0.72
CA ASN A 253 -15.54 24.44 -0.14
C ASN A 253 -15.59 25.98 -0.27
N GLN A 254 -16.73 26.56 0.08
CA GLN A 254 -16.96 28.01 0.03
C GLN A 254 -15.98 28.86 0.88
N HIS A 255 -15.22 28.23 1.77
CA HIS A 255 -14.20 28.87 2.60
C HIS A 255 -12.78 28.64 2.08
N GLY A 256 -12.63 28.12 0.85
CA GLY A 256 -11.32 27.82 0.24
C GLY A 256 -10.61 26.61 0.85
N LYS A 257 -11.29 25.79 1.65
CA LYS A 257 -10.69 24.60 2.29
C LYS A 257 -11.03 23.32 1.54
N VAL A 258 -10.09 22.38 1.55
CA VAL A 258 -10.30 21.02 1.02
C VAL A 258 -11.34 20.30 1.90
N ALA A 259 -12.39 19.79 1.26
CA ALA A 259 -13.45 19.03 1.90
C ALA A 259 -13.71 17.73 1.14
N LYS A 260 -14.08 16.68 1.88
CA LYS A 260 -14.39 15.37 1.29
C LYS A 260 -15.64 15.46 0.41
N MET A 261 -15.57 14.92 -0.80
CA MET A 261 -16.76 14.70 -1.61
C MET A 261 -17.59 13.60 -0.94
N THR A 262 -18.73 13.98 -0.37
CA THR A 262 -19.65 13.05 0.30
C THR A 262 -21.07 13.39 -0.09
N ASN A 263 -21.89 12.36 -0.31
CA ASN A 263 -23.32 12.51 -0.61
C ASN A 263 -23.58 13.41 -1.84
N ILE A 264 -22.83 13.22 -2.94
CA ILE A 264 -22.95 14.06 -4.14
C ILE A 264 -24.30 13.91 -4.87
N ILE A 265 -25.06 12.88 -4.55
CA ILE A 265 -26.42 12.66 -5.09
C ILE A 265 -27.35 13.86 -4.86
N LYS A 266 -27.13 14.64 -3.79
CA LYS A 266 -27.88 15.87 -3.53
C LYS A 266 -27.65 16.89 -4.64
N GLU A 267 -26.41 17.10 -5.03
CA GLU A 267 -26.04 18.00 -6.10
C GLU A 267 -26.56 17.49 -7.45
N PHE A 268 -26.50 16.17 -7.72
CA PHE A 268 -27.12 15.57 -8.90
C PHE A 268 -28.64 15.79 -8.95
N GLY A 269 -29.33 15.69 -7.82
CA GLY A 269 -30.75 16.00 -7.70
C GLY A 269 -31.09 17.48 -7.92
N VAL A 270 -30.15 18.39 -7.65
CA VAL A 270 -30.30 19.84 -7.89
C VAL A 270 -30.11 20.17 -9.37
N ILE A 271 -29.04 19.66 -9.99
CA ILE A 271 -28.71 19.97 -11.39
C ILE A 271 -29.73 19.35 -12.36
N ASN A 272 -30.35 18.23 -12.00
CA ASN A 272 -31.40 17.62 -12.83
C ASN A 272 -32.73 18.39 -12.80
N LYS A 273 -32.88 19.43 -11.96
CA LYS A 273 -34.07 20.30 -11.95
C LYS A 273 -33.93 21.43 -12.98
N PHE A 274 -35.03 21.73 -13.67
CA PHE A 274 -35.10 22.74 -14.75
C PHE A 274 -34.55 24.14 -14.39
N ALA A 275 -34.52 24.51 -13.10
CA ALA A 275 -34.03 25.80 -12.62
C ALA A 275 -32.50 26.00 -12.75
N TYR A 276 -31.72 24.98 -13.15
CA TYR A 276 -30.25 25.05 -13.17
C TYR A 276 -29.62 24.99 -14.57
N LYS A 277 -30.41 25.05 -15.66
CA LYS A 277 -29.88 25.03 -17.04
C LYS A 277 -28.86 26.14 -17.32
N GLU A 278 -29.12 27.36 -16.85
CA GLU A 278 -28.19 28.49 -17.02
C GLU A 278 -26.89 28.30 -16.23
N SER A 279 -26.97 27.75 -15.02
CA SER A 279 -25.78 27.45 -14.21
C SER A 279 -24.95 26.31 -14.82
N GLN A 280 -25.61 25.32 -15.42
CA GLN A 280 -24.95 24.24 -16.16
C GLN A 280 -24.21 24.79 -17.38
N LYS A 281 -24.86 25.67 -18.15
CA LYS A 281 -24.26 26.30 -19.32
C LYS A 281 -23.01 27.09 -18.95
N LYS A 282 -23.07 27.91 -17.90
CA LYS A 282 -21.88 28.65 -17.39
C LYS A 282 -20.73 27.72 -16.96
N ALA A 283 -21.04 26.62 -16.28
CA ALA A 283 -20.03 25.66 -15.88
C ALA A 283 -19.38 24.95 -17.09
N LEU A 284 -20.19 24.64 -18.11
CA LEU A 284 -19.72 24.03 -19.35
C LEU A 284 -18.87 25.01 -20.18
N ASP A 285 -19.30 26.26 -20.31
CA ASP A 285 -18.53 27.30 -21.01
C ASP A 285 -17.16 27.50 -20.34
N SER A 286 -17.11 27.54 -19.01
CA SER A 286 -15.84 27.63 -18.27
C SER A 286 -14.92 26.42 -18.49
N LEU A 287 -15.48 25.21 -18.62
CA LEU A 287 -14.71 24.01 -18.96
C LEU A 287 -14.16 24.09 -20.40
N ILE A 288 -14.99 24.52 -21.35
CA ILE A 288 -14.59 24.71 -22.76
C ILE A 288 -13.46 25.71 -22.87
N ASP A 289 -13.53 26.84 -22.15
CA ASP A 289 -12.48 27.86 -22.14
C ASP A 289 -11.15 27.28 -21.65
N ARG A 290 -11.17 26.49 -20.56
CA ARG A 290 -9.97 25.83 -20.01
C ARG A 290 -9.38 24.79 -20.98
N LEU A 291 -10.23 23.97 -21.60
CA LEU A 291 -9.78 22.98 -22.58
C LEU A 291 -9.21 23.65 -23.84
N THR A 292 -9.80 24.77 -24.26
CA THR A 292 -9.31 25.56 -25.40
C THR A 292 -7.95 26.18 -25.10
N LEU A 293 -7.77 26.76 -23.91
CA LEU A 293 -6.48 27.26 -23.46
C LEU A 293 -5.41 26.15 -23.40
N MET A 294 -5.77 24.98 -22.87
CA MET A 294 -4.85 23.84 -22.84
C MET A 294 -4.44 23.40 -24.24
N ARG A 295 -5.39 23.36 -25.19
CA ARG A 295 -5.11 23.07 -26.60
C ARG A 295 -4.14 24.09 -27.21
N GLN A 296 -4.34 25.39 -26.95
CA GLN A 296 -3.44 26.44 -27.43
C GLN A 296 -2.01 26.29 -26.88
N ASN A 297 -1.85 25.74 -25.68
CA ASN A 297 -0.53 25.47 -25.09
C ASN A 297 0.16 24.21 -25.63
N LEU A 298 -0.55 23.40 -26.42
CA LEU A 298 0.00 22.22 -27.10
C LEU A 298 0.49 22.54 -28.51
N ASP A 299 0.13 23.71 -29.05
CA ASP A 299 0.61 24.27 -30.32
C ASP A 299 1.84 25.17 -30.09
#